data_AF-A0A433PMB3-F1
#
_entry.id   AF-A0A433PMB3-F1
#
_cell.length_a   1.000
_cell.length_b   1.000
_cell.length_c   1.000
_cell.angle_alpha   90.00
_cell.angle_beta   90.00
_cell.angle_gamma   90.00
#
_symmetry.space_group_name_H-M   'P 1'
#
loop_
_entity.id
_entity.type
_entity.pdbx_description
1 polymer ?
#
loop_
_entity_poly.entity_id
_entity_poly.type
_entity_poly.pdbx_seq_one_letter_code
_entity_poly.pdbx_strand_id
1 'polypeptide(L)'
;MVFPFLIRAGQYMNWFYEMLHLFLQPTLESKLNDLFDLYDDTIPLVHLDTVGPNVATLVASHLVVGVLLSPLELVRTRMIVQTSSPLHKKYSGPIHALRTIMSEEGGVLGLYLSHNLLPTILYHTLIPLLSNTAPLVIDRVLRVSASDSPFLYGLAELALNTLELCITLPLDTIRKRLQIQVRSRTPGKRLETAVAVRPVPYANAGDALIKIMKEEGGKRPKGERGGRKREEETPGQRRKRRGVLGGWGLRGLYRGFGMQFSANAMLFLFHAINGIEEDFEDF
;
A
#
# COMPACT_ATOMS: atom_id res chain seq x y z
N MET A 1 22.48 13.16 -17.44
CA MET A 1 23.13 12.40 -16.34
C MET A 1 22.38 12.49 -14.98
N VAL A 2 21.08 12.82 -14.92
CA VAL A 2 20.38 13.11 -13.64
C VAL A 2 19.42 11.98 -13.19
N PHE A 3 18.97 11.14 -14.13
CA PHE A 3 18.13 9.97 -13.85
C PHE A 3 18.69 8.97 -12.82
N PRO A 4 20.00 8.60 -12.84
CA PRO A 4 20.52 7.60 -11.90
C PRO A 4 20.58 8.10 -10.45
N PHE A 5 20.62 9.42 -10.23
CA PHE A 5 20.70 9.98 -8.88
C PHE A 5 19.38 9.88 -8.11
N LEU A 6 18.24 10.08 -8.80
CA LEU A 6 16.93 10.02 -8.16
C LEU A 6 16.58 8.60 -7.70
N ILE A 7 16.84 7.63 -8.58
CA ILE A 7 16.66 6.20 -8.31
C ILE A 7 17.56 5.79 -7.13
N ARG A 8 18.83 6.21 -7.13
CA ARG A 8 19.77 5.92 -6.04
C ARG A 8 19.33 6.50 -4.70
N ALA A 9 18.84 7.74 -4.67
CA ALA A 9 18.41 8.38 -3.43
C ALA A 9 17.13 7.77 -2.86
N GLY A 10 16.17 7.41 -3.73
CA GLY A 10 14.97 6.67 -3.33
C GLY A 10 15.30 5.24 -2.84
N GLN A 11 16.21 4.55 -3.53
CA GLN A 11 16.66 3.21 -3.15
C GLN A 11 17.42 3.21 -1.82
N TYR A 12 18.24 4.22 -1.55
CA TYR A 12 18.93 4.35 -0.28
C TYR A 12 17.95 4.53 0.89
N MET A 13 16.89 5.35 0.71
CA MET A 13 15.84 5.50 1.71
C MET A 13 14.98 4.25 1.88
N ASN A 14 14.73 3.52 0.80
CA ASN A 14 14.12 2.19 0.88
C ASN A 14 14.98 1.27 1.75
N TRP A 15 16.25 1.09 1.40
CA TRP A 15 17.16 0.25 2.17
C TRP A 15 17.25 0.65 3.65
N PHE A 16 17.38 1.95 3.92
CA PHE A 16 17.44 2.45 5.30
C PHE A 16 16.17 2.16 6.09
N TYR A 17 15.00 2.33 5.45
CA TYR A 17 13.72 1.95 6.05
C TYR A 17 13.65 0.44 6.33
N GLU A 18 14.04 -0.41 5.37
CA GLU A 18 14.04 -1.86 5.55
C GLU A 18 14.97 -2.29 6.69
N MET A 19 16.18 -1.73 6.76
CA MET A 19 17.11 -2.02 7.87
C MET A 19 16.51 -1.65 9.22
N LEU A 20 15.94 -0.45 9.35
CA LEU A 20 15.30 -0.03 10.59
C LEU A 20 14.13 -0.94 10.96
N HIS A 21 13.29 -1.30 9.99
CA HIS A 21 12.17 -2.20 10.22
C HIS A 21 12.65 -3.59 10.68
N LEU A 22 13.66 -4.15 10.03
CA LEU A 22 14.26 -5.46 10.36
C LEU A 22 14.82 -5.51 11.79
N PHE A 23 15.35 -4.41 12.31
CA PHE A 23 15.82 -4.35 13.70
C PHE A 23 14.71 -4.05 14.69
N LEU A 24 13.84 -3.10 14.37
CA LEU A 24 12.83 -2.60 15.31
C LEU A 24 11.69 -3.60 15.52
N GLN A 25 11.19 -4.22 14.45
CA GLN A 25 10.03 -5.11 14.51
C GLN A 25 10.22 -6.29 15.48
N PRO A 26 11.21 -7.18 15.31
CA PRO A 26 11.39 -8.31 16.22
C PRO A 26 11.73 -7.87 17.64
N THR A 27 12.47 -6.76 17.79
CA THR A 27 12.84 -6.25 19.12
C THR A 27 11.62 -5.75 19.89
N LEU A 28 10.72 -5.01 19.23
CA LEU A 28 9.50 -4.50 19.87
C LEU A 28 8.49 -5.60 20.15
N GLU A 29 8.36 -6.56 19.24
CA GLU A 29 7.50 -7.73 19.41
C GLU A 29 7.94 -8.57 20.61
N SER A 30 9.22 -8.94 20.69
CA SER A 30 9.78 -9.65 21.84
C SER A 30 9.57 -8.88 23.15
N LYS A 31 9.77 -7.56 23.16
CA LYS A 31 9.56 -6.74 24.37
C LYS A 31 8.09 -6.65 24.79
N LEU A 32 7.16 -6.64 23.84
CA LEU A 32 5.73 -6.65 24.13
C LEU A 32 5.28 -8.03 24.63
N ASN A 33 5.77 -9.10 24.03
CA ASN A 33 5.50 -10.46 24.48
C ASN A 33 6.05 -10.70 25.90
N ASP A 34 7.28 -10.26 26.18
CA ASP A 34 7.89 -10.26 27.52
C ASP A 34 7.01 -9.49 28.53
N LEU A 35 6.49 -8.31 28.14
CA LEU A 35 5.71 -7.44 29.02
C LEU A 35 4.34 -8.03 29.39
N PHE A 36 3.73 -8.77 28.47
CA PHE A 36 2.44 -9.43 28.68
C PHE A 36 2.58 -10.88 29.17
N ASP A 37 3.80 -11.31 29.51
CA ASP A 37 4.14 -12.67 29.95
C ASP A 37 3.68 -13.75 28.94
N LEU A 38 3.69 -13.40 27.65
CA LEU A 38 3.34 -14.29 26.55
C LEU A 38 4.59 -15.05 26.11
N TYR A 39 5.08 -15.94 26.97
CA TYR A 39 6.24 -16.78 26.67
C TYR A 39 5.84 -17.97 25.78
N ASP A 40 5.56 -17.72 24.51
CA ASP A 40 5.32 -18.80 23.54
C ASP A 40 5.77 -18.46 22.10
N ASP A 41 6.94 -17.84 21.98
CA ASP A 41 7.53 -17.41 20.69
C ASP A 41 8.12 -18.57 19.87
N THR A 42 8.12 -19.80 20.40
CA THR A 42 8.67 -20.99 19.73
C THR A 42 7.61 -21.92 19.15
N ILE A 43 6.33 -21.67 19.44
CA ILE A 43 5.23 -22.50 18.94
C ILE A 43 4.53 -21.75 17.79
N PRO A 44 4.39 -22.35 16.59
CA PRO A 44 3.60 -21.78 15.51
C PRO A 44 2.22 -21.37 16.03
N LEU A 45 1.73 -20.17 15.66
CA LEU A 45 0.40 -19.64 16.01
C LEU A 45 -0.76 -20.64 15.82
N VAL A 46 -0.54 -21.67 14.99
CA VAL A 46 -1.42 -22.80 14.70
C VAL A 46 -1.73 -23.66 15.94
N HIS A 47 -0.80 -23.76 16.90
CA HIS A 47 -0.94 -24.65 18.06
C HIS A 47 -1.33 -23.95 19.36
N LEU A 48 -1.56 -22.63 19.35
CA LEU A 48 -2.02 -21.92 20.55
C LEU A 48 -3.55 -22.00 20.72
N ASP A 49 -3.97 -22.44 21.91
CA ASP A 49 -5.38 -22.49 22.32
C ASP A 49 -6.00 -21.07 22.43
N THR A 50 -5.18 -20.04 22.66
CA THR A 50 -5.62 -18.64 22.73
C THR A 50 -4.82 -17.77 21.74
N VAL A 51 -5.29 -17.71 20.49
CA VAL A 51 -4.66 -16.92 19.41
C VAL A 51 -4.77 -15.40 19.65
N GLY A 52 -5.74 -14.97 20.46
CA GLY A 52 -6.07 -13.55 20.67
C GLY A 52 -4.91 -12.69 21.21
N PRO A 53 -4.29 -13.05 22.35
CA PRO A 53 -3.22 -12.25 22.96
C PRO A 53 -2.00 -12.08 22.06
N ASN A 54 -1.53 -13.15 21.40
CA ASN A 54 -0.34 -13.11 20.55
C ASN A 54 -0.58 -12.31 19.26
N VAL A 55 -1.77 -12.45 18.64
CA VAL A 55 -2.13 -11.61 17.50
C VAL A 55 -2.25 -10.15 17.92
N ALA A 56 -2.75 -9.87 19.13
CA ALA A 56 -2.86 -8.51 19.64
C ALA A 56 -1.49 -7.86 19.86
N THR A 57 -0.51 -8.56 20.46
CA THR A 57 0.85 -8.03 20.65
C THR A 57 1.60 -7.85 19.34
N LEU A 58 1.43 -8.78 18.40
CA LEU A 58 1.93 -8.68 17.03
C LEU A 58 1.37 -7.44 16.31
N VAL A 59 0.04 -7.29 16.30
CA VAL A 59 -0.60 -6.13 15.67
C VAL A 59 -0.18 -4.83 16.36
N ALA A 60 -0.04 -4.84 17.69
CA ALA A 60 0.43 -3.68 18.45
C ALA A 60 1.89 -3.34 18.13
N SER A 61 2.79 -4.32 18.01
CA SER A 61 4.20 -4.11 17.67
C SER A 61 4.32 -3.48 16.28
N HIS A 62 3.65 -4.05 15.28
CA HIS A 62 3.60 -3.52 13.92
C HIS A 62 3.01 -2.10 13.86
N LEU A 63 1.96 -1.83 14.65
CA LEU A 63 1.39 -0.50 14.74
C LEU A 63 2.39 0.51 15.31
N VAL A 64 3.07 0.18 16.41
CA VAL A 64 4.06 1.06 17.04
C VAL A 64 5.24 1.33 16.11
N VAL A 65 5.81 0.29 15.49
CA VAL A 65 6.90 0.42 14.51
C VAL A 65 6.45 1.24 13.31
N GLY A 66 5.28 0.94 12.76
CA GLY A 66 4.71 1.64 11.62
C GLY A 66 4.44 3.13 11.88
N VAL A 67 3.96 3.46 13.08
CA VAL A 67 3.82 4.87 13.51
C VAL A 67 5.19 5.52 13.64
N LEU A 68 6.14 4.87 14.32
CA LEU A 68 7.50 5.39 14.54
C LEU A 68 8.22 5.69 13.21
N LEU A 69 8.12 4.78 12.24
CA LEU A 69 8.75 4.91 10.92
C LEU A 69 7.92 5.72 9.90
N SER A 70 6.70 6.13 10.25
CA SER A 70 5.79 6.88 9.36
C SER A 70 6.42 8.10 8.68
N PRO A 71 7.21 8.95 9.38
CA PRO A 71 7.94 10.06 8.74
C PRO A 71 8.88 9.63 7.63
N LEU A 72 9.58 8.52 7.85
CA LEU A 72 10.58 8.01 6.92
C LEU A 72 9.90 7.48 5.66
N GLU A 73 8.74 6.81 5.80
CA GLU A 73 7.91 6.37 4.68
C GLU A 73 7.42 7.56 3.85
N LEU A 74 7.03 8.66 4.50
CA LEU A 74 6.61 9.88 3.82
C LEU A 74 7.76 10.53 3.04
N VAL A 75 8.95 10.65 3.66
CA VAL A 75 10.15 11.17 2.98
C VAL A 75 10.51 10.30 1.78
N ARG A 76 10.55 8.97 1.96
CA ARG A 76 10.80 7.99 0.90
C ARG A 76 9.82 8.17 -0.26
N THR A 77 8.53 8.22 0.03
CA THR A 77 7.47 8.36 -0.99
C THR A 77 7.62 9.66 -1.78
N ARG A 78 7.84 10.78 -1.11
CA ARG A 78 8.03 12.08 -1.78
C ARG A 78 9.31 12.13 -2.60
N MET A 79 10.36 11.46 -2.15
CA MET A 79 11.62 11.37 -2.89
C MET A 79 11.51 10.51 -4.15
N ILE A 80 10.71 9.44 -4.13
CA ILE A 80 10.45 8.58 -5.29
C ILE A 80 9.58 9.32 -6.31
N VAL A 81 8.59 10.09 -5.85
CA VAL A 81 7.59 10.73 -6.71
C VAL A 81 8.06 12.06 -7.31
N GLN A 82 9.05 12.73 -6.72
CA GLN A 82 9.56 14.00 -7.25
C GLN A 82 10.14 13.87 -8.67
N THR A 83 10.13 14.97 -9.43
CA THR A 83 10.73 14.99 -10.77
C THR A 83 12.25 14.80 -10.76
N SER A 84 12.77 14.15 -11.79
CA SER A 84 14.21 13.97 -12.04
C SER A 84 14.89 15.24 -12.57
N SER A 85 14.14 16.30 -12.90
CA SER A 85 14.73 17.54 -13.43
C SER A 85 15.37 18.37 -12.31
N PRO A 86 16.66 18.74 -12.41
CA PRO A 86 17.37 19.46 -11.36
C PRO A 86 16.82 20.89 -11.16
N LEU A 87 16.25 21.51 -12.20
CA LEU A 87 15.64 22.85 -12.16
C LEU A 87 14.34 22.88 -11.33
N HIS A 88 13.61 21.77 -11.35
CA HIS A 88 12.30 21.63 -10.70
C HIS A 88 12.36 20.74 -9.44
N LYS A 89 13.56 20.37 -8.99
CA LYS A 89 13.75 19.52 -7.83
C LYS A 89 13.45 20.30 -6.54
N LYS A 90 12.49 19.82 -5.76
CA LYS A 90 12.17 20.40 -4.45
C LYS A 90 13.14 19.95 -3.35
N TYR A 91 13.57 18.68 -3.37
CA TYR A 91 14.38 18.11 -2.30
C TYR A 91 15.75 17.67 -2.81
N SER A 92 16.84 18.24 -2.26
CA SER A 92 18.20 17.86 -2.68
C SER A 92 18.56 16.44 -2.25
N GLY A 93 18.18 16.05 -1.03
CA GLY A 93 18.39 14.72 -0.45
C GLY A 93 17.40 14.41 0.68
N PRO A 94 17.54 13.25 1.35
CA PRO A 94 16.58 12.77 2.35
C PRO A 94 16.52 13.63 3.62
N ILE A 95 17.68 14.04 4.13
CA ILE A 95 17.76 14.91 5.32
C ILE A 95 17.17 16.29 5.00
N HIS A 96 17.48 16.83 3.82
CA HIS A 96 16.89 18.07 3.35
C HIS A 96 15.37 17.93 3.19
N ALA A 97 14.88 16.81 2.64
CA ALA A 97 13.46 16.53 2.52
C ALA A 97 12.78 16.55 3.89
N LEU A 98 13.31 15.81 4.86
CA LEU A 98 12.76 15.76 6.22
C LEU A 98 12.70 17.17 6.85
N ARG A 99 13.78 17.94 6.77
CA ARG A 99 13.84 19.30 7.33
C ARG A 99 12.84 20.24 6.64
N THR A 100 12.75 20.19 5.31
CA THR A 100 11.79 21.01 4.55
C THR A 100 10.36 20.65 4.91
N ILE A 101 10.02 19.36 4.97
CA ILE A 101 8.68 18.87 5.32
C ILE A 101 8.31 19.33 6.74
N MET A 102 9.23 19.17 7.69
CA MET A 102 9.02 19.61 9.07
C MET A 102 8.79 21.13 9.17
N SER A 103 9.48 21.93 8.36
CA SER A 103 9.29 23.38 8.34
C SER A 103 8.00 23.83 7.64
N GLU A 104 7.55 23.10 6.62
CA GLU A 104 6.40 23.49 5.79
C GLU A 104 5.06 22.99 6.36
N GLU A 105 5.04 21.83 7.03
CA GLU A 105 3.81 21.13 7.41
C GLU A 105 3.46 21.23 8.90
N GLY A 106 4.16 22.09 9.66
CA GLY A 106 3.84 22.36 11.07
C GLY A 106 4.57 21.44 12.05
N GLY A 107 5.83 21.09 11.75
CA GLY A 107 6.72 20.40 12.67
C GLY A 107 6.46 18.89 12.77
N VAL A 108 6.95 18.30 13.86
CA VAL A 108 6.80 16.87 14.17
C VAL A 108 5.33 16.49 14.30
N LEU A 109 4.51 17.35 14.91
CA LEU A 109 3.08 17.10 15.07
C LEU A 109 2.35 17.04 13.72
N GLY A 110 2.71 17.90 12.76
CA GLY A 110 2.14 17.85 11.41
C GLY A 110 2.55 16.59 10.62
N LEU A 111 3.71 16.03 10.94
CA LEU A 111 4.25 14.84 10.29
C LEU A 111 3.55 13.56 10.76
N TYR A 112 3.29 13.44 12.07
CA TYR A 112 2.66 12.26 12.67
C TYR A 112 1.13 12.38 12.81
N LEU A 113 0.59 13.53 13.23
CA LEU A 113 -0.82 13.71 13.63
C LEU A 113 -1.72 14.33 12.55
N SER A 114 -1.26 14.44 11.30
CA SER A 114 -2.08 15.03 10.24
C SER A 114 -3.05 14.01 9.61
N HIS A 115 -3.16 13.99 8.29
CA HIS A 115 -4.19 13.23 7.56
C HIS A 115 -3.73 11.80 7.21
N ASN A 116 -2.46 11.50 7.49
CA ASN A 116 -1.85 10.20 7.20
C ASN A 116 -2.01 9.21 8.37
N LEU A 117 -2.27 9.69 9.59
CA LEU A 117 -2.33 8.86 10.78
C LEU A 117 -3.37 7.74 10.64
N LEU A 118 -4.61 8.08 10.30
CA LEU A 118 -5.69 7.10 10.21
C LEU A 118 -5.43 6.04 9.12
N PRO A 119 -5.09 6.40 7.86
CA PRO A 119 -4.70 5.39 6.85
C PRO A 119 -3.47 4.57 7.24
N THR A 120 -2.50 5.16 7.94
CA THR A 120 -1.28 4.47 8.38
C THR A 120 -1.55 3.48 9.50
N ILE A 121 -2.38 3.85 10.49
CA ILE A 121 -2.85 2.94 11.54
C ILE A 121 -3.62 1.80 10.90
N LEU A 122 -4.63 2.08 10.07
CA LEU A 122 -5.41 1.03 9.41
C LEU A 122 -4.53 0.10 8.58
N TYR A 123 -3.58 0.64 7.82
CA TYR A 123 -2.68 -0.15 6.99
C TYR A 123 -1.78 -1.07 7.83
N HIS A 124 -1.10 -0.53 8.84
CA HIS A 124 -0.18 -1.28 9.69
C HIS A 124 -0.88 -2.19 10.70
N THR A 125 -2.19 -2.02 10.92
CA THR A 125 -3.03 -2.97 11.66
C THR A 125 -3.56 -4.09 10.77
N LEU A 126 -4.09 -3.75 9.58
CA LEU A 126 -4.77 -4.72 8.73
C LEU A 126 -3.81 -5.70 8.05
N ILE A 127 -2.62 -5.26 7.67
CA ILE A 127 -1.65 -6.14 7.00
C ILE A 127 -1.19 -7.29 7.91
N PRO A 128 -0.59 -7.03 9.09
CA PRO A 128 -0.15 -8.13 9.94
C PRO A 128 -1.34 -8.98 10.40
N LEU A 129 -2.53 -8.39 10.59
CA LEU A 129 -3.72 -9.16 10.89
C LEU A 129 -4.08 -10.12 9.75
N LEU A 130 -4.17 -9.66 8.51
CA LEU A 130 -4.55 -10.49 7.37
C LEU A 130 -3.49 -11.54 7.05
N SER A 131 -2.21 -11.16 7.01
CA SER A 131 -1.13 -12.08 6.63
C SER A 131 -0.90 -13.17 7.68
N ASN A 132 -1.08 -12.88 8.99
CA ASN A 132 -0.92 -13.90 10.04
C ASN A 132 -2.19 -14.71 10.30
N THR A 133 -3.37 -14.19 9.97
CA THR A 133 -4.62 -14.97 10.06
C THR A 133 -4.82 -15.88 8.85
N ALA A 134 -4.21 -15.60 7.70
CA ALA A 134 -4.32 -16.43 6.51
C ALA A 134 -4.00 -17.93 6.77
N PRO A 135 -2.82 -18.32 7.29
CA PRO A 135 -2.52 -19.73 7.55
C PRO A 135 -3.44 -20.36 8.60
N LEU A 136 -3.83 -19.58 9.62
CA LEU A 136 -4.75 -20.02 10.67
C LEU A 136 -6.15 -20.32 10.14
N VAL A 137 -6.61 -19.54 9.15
CA VAL A 137 -7.91 -19.77 8.49
C VAL A 137 -7.85 -21.03 7.64
N ILE A 138 -6.74 -21.28 6.94
CA ILE A 138 -6.57 -22.51 6.15
C ILE A 138 -6.62 -23.74 7.06
N ASP A 139 -5.84 -23.72 8.15
CA ASP A 139 -5.75 -24.86 9.05
C ASP A 139 -7.04 -25.07 9.87
N ARG A 140 -7.56 -24.02 10.51
CA ARG A 140 -8.68 -24.15 11.46
C ARG A 140 -10.06 -24.17 10.80
N VAL A 141 -10.26 -23.44 9.69
CA VAL A 141 -11.56 -23.35 9.02
C VAL A 141 -11.67 -24.33 7.87
N LEU A 142 -10.64 -24.38 7.01
CA LEU A 142 -10.67 -25.28 5.84
C LEU A 142 -10.19 -26.70 6.19
N ARG A 143 -9.46 -26.89 7.30
CA ARG A 143 -8.91 -28.19 7.74
C ARG A 143 -8.15 -28.92 6.63
N VAL A 144 -7.48 -28.14 5.78
CA VAL A 144 -6.66 -28.64 4.69
C VAL A 144 -5.22 -28.61 5.16
N SER A 145 -4.65 -29.78 5.44
CA SER A 145 -3.22 -29.91 5.69
C SER A 145 -2.46 -29.89 4.36
N ALA A 146 -1.30 -29.23 4.33
CA ALA A 146 -0.40 -29.28 3.19
C ALA A 146 0.07 -30.70 2.88
N SER A 147 0.10 -31.59 3.89
CA SER A 147 0.46 -33.01 3.74
C SER A 147 -0.59 -33.84 3.01
N ASP A 148 -1.88 -33.47 3.12
CA ASP A 148 -2.96 -34.31 2.62
C ASP A 148 -3.35 -33.95 1.19
N SER A 149 -3.18 -32.67 0.82
CA SER A 149 -3.48 -32.17 -0.52
C SER A 149 -2.77 -30.84 -0.80
N PRO A 150 -1.50 -30.87 -1.30
CA PRO A 150 -0.71 -29.66 -1.54
C PRO A 150 -1.39 -28.70 -2.53
N PHE A 151 -2.12 -29.25 -3.51
CA PHE A 151 -2.88 -28.46 -4.48
C PHE A 151 -4.04 -27.67 -3.84
N LEU A 152 -4.81 -28.28 -2.94
CA LEU A 152 -5.94 -27.61 -2.27
C LEU A 152 -5.44 -26.55 -1.30
N TYR A 153 -4.35 -26.84 -0.59
CA TYR A 153 -3.67 -25.86 0.27
C TYR A 153 -3.22 -24.64 -0.54
N GLY A 154 -2.54 -24.86 -1.67
CA GLY A 154 -2.13 -23.77 -2.56
C GLY A 154 -3.29 -22.94 -3.12
N LEU A 155 -4.44 -23.57 -3.44
CA LEU A 155 -5.62 -22.85 -3.92
C LEU A 155 -6.23 -21.98 -2.81
N ALA A 156 -6.29 -22.49 -1.59
CA ALA A 156 -6.76 -21.74 -0.43
C ALA A 156 -5.85 -20.55 -0.12
N GLU A 157 -4.54 -20.77 -0.16
CA GLU A 157 -3.52 -19.71 -0.02
C GLU A 157 -3.68 -18.63 -1.10
N LEU A 158 -3.84 -19.01 -2.37
CA LEU A 158 -4.09 -18.07 -3.47
C LEU A 158 -5.36 -17.25 -3.24
N ALA A 159 -6.45 -17.89 -2.79
CA ALA A 159 -7.72 -17.21 -2.54
C ALA A 159 -7.59 -16.19 -1.39
N LEU A 160 -6.98 -16.58 -0.27
CA LEU A 160 -6.78 -15.69 0.88
C LEU A 160 -5.82 -14.54 0.55
N ASN A 161 -4.71 -14.82 -0.13
CA ASN A 161 -3.79 -13.78 -0.60
C ASN A 161 -4.48 -12.82 -1.58
N THR A 162 -5.35 -13.32 -2.45
CA THR A 162 -6.13 -12.47 -3.37
C THR A 162 -7.15 -11.59 -2.61
N LEU A 163 -7.78 -12.13 -1.57
CA LEU A 163 -8.68 -11.36 -0.68
C LEU A 163 -7.90 -10.29 0.09
N GLU A 164 -6.72 -10.63 0.60
CA GLU A 164 -5.82 -9.67 1.23
C GLU A 164 -5.50 -8.52 0.28
N LEU A 165 -5.07 -8.82 -0.95
CA LEU A 165 -4.80 -7.81 -1.98
C LEU A 165 -6.02 -6.91 -2.26
N CYS A 166 -7.23 -7.50 -2.27
CA CYS A 166 -8.46 -6.73 -2.50
C CYS A 166 -8.72 -5.67 -1.42
N ILE A 167 -8.24 -5.92 -0.19
CA ILE A 167 -8.43 -5.03 0.97
C ILE A 167 -7.24 -4.06 1.12
N THR A 168 -6.01 -4.52 0.90
CA THR A 168 -4.81 -3.72 1.16
C THR A 168 -4.53 -2.68 0.08
N LEU A 169 -4.71 -3.04 -1.20
CA LEU A 169 -4.48 -2.13 -2.33
C LEU A 169 -5.25 -0.80 -2.28
N PRO A 170 -6.56 -0.77 -1.97
CA PRO A 170 -7.26 0.50 -1.89
C PRO A 170 -6.73 1.38 -0.76
N LEU A 171 -6.41 0.79 0.38
CA LEU A 171 -5.83 1.51 1.52
C LEU A 171 -4.44 2.06 1.19
N ASP A 172 -3.60 1.25 0.56
CA ASP A 172 -2.26 1.65 0.12
C ASP A 172 -2.34 2.81 -0.88
N THR A 173 -3.24 2.72 -1.86
CA THR A 173 -3.44 3.78 -2.86
C THR A 173 -3.89 5.09 -2.20
N ILE A 174 -4.87 5.05 -1.30
CA ILE A 174 -5.35 6.25 -0.58
C ILE A 174 -4.22 6.83 0.27
N ARG A 175 -3.51 6.00 1.02
CA ARG A 175 -2.40 6.40 1.88
C ARG A 175 -1.29 7.08 1.09
N LYS A 176 -0.80 6.47 0.00
CA LYS A 176 0.22 7.06 -0.88
C LYS A 176 -0.26 8.36 -1.51
N ARG A 177 -1.53 8.44 -1.92
CA ARG A 177 -2.13 9.66 -2.49
C ARG A 177 -2.19 10.80 -1.49
N LEU A 178 -2.43 10.53 -0.21
CA LEU A 178 -2.39 11.53 0.86
C LEU A 178 -0.95 11.95 1.20
N GLN A 179 -0.01 11.01 1.28
CA GLN A 179 1.41 11.30 1.59
C GLN A 179 2.10 12.19 0.55
N ILE A 180 1.70 12.10 -0.72
CA ILE A 180 2.22 12.93 -1.81
C ILE A 180 1.79 14.40 -1.68
N GLN A 181 0.69 14.68 -0.98
CA GLN A 181 0.16 16.03 -0.86
C GLN A 181 1.01 16.86 0.09
N VAL A 182 1.55 17.96 -0.43
CA VAL A 182 2.24 18.96 0.39
C VAL A 182 1.23 20.03 0.78
N ARG A 183 0.84 20.07 2.05
CA ARG A 183 -0.03 21.12 2.59
C ARG A 183 0.84 22.15 3.28
N SER A 184 1.56 22.92 2.47
CA SER A 184 2.48 23.93 2.97
C SER A 184 1.71 25.07 3.64
N ARG A 185 2.01 25.36 4.92
CA ARG A 185 1.58 26.60 5.58
C ARG A 185 2.41 27.79 5.12
N THR A 186 3.64 27.55 4.67
CA THR A 186 4.56 28.58 4.17
C THR A 186 4.64 28.56 2.63
N PRO A 187 4.78 29.72 1.96
CA PRO A 187 4.89 29.77 0.50
C PRO A 187 6.27 29.27 0.05
N GLY A 188 6.39 27.97 -0.21
CA GLY A 188 7.59 27.33 -0.77
C GLY A 188 7.42 26.89 -2.23
N LYS A 189 8.48 26.32 -2.82
CA LYS A 189 8.40 25.69 -4.15
C LYS A 189 7.37 24.56 -4.14
N ARG A 190 6.50 24.50 -5.16
CA ARG A 190 5.55 23.40 -5.32
C ARG A 190 6.30 22.11 -5.63
N LEU A 191 5.83 20.98 -5.08
CA LEU A 191 6.40 19.68 -5.41
C LEU A 191 5.93 19.29 -6.80
N GLU A 192 6.81 19.39 -7.79
CA GLU A 192 6.56 18.86 -9.12
C GLU A 192 6.81 17.35 -9.10
N THR A 193 5.72 16.60 -9.27
CA THR A 193 5.72 15.15 -9.25
C THR A 193 5.95 14.60 -10.65
N ALA A 194 6.77 13.57 -10.79
CA ALA A 194 6.96 12.83 -12.04
C ALA A 194 5.67 12.12 -12.48
N VAL A 195 4.77 11.85 -11.53
CA VAL A 195 3.46 11.25 -11.77
C VAL A 195 2.40 12.35 -11.80
N ALA A 196 1.40 12.21 -12.68
CA ALA A 196 0.25 13.10 -12.70
C ALA A 196 -0.51 13.00 -11.37
N VAL A 197 -0.57 14.11 -10.64
CA VAL A 197 -1.30 14.23 -9.36
C VAL A 197 -2.37 15.31 -9.52
N ARG A 198 -3.47 15.13 -8.80
CA ARG A 198 -4.56 16.11 -8.73
C ARG A 198 -4.04 17.46 -8.20
N PRO A 199 -4.40 18.60 -8.82
CA PRO A 199 -3.91 19.91 -8.39
C PRO A 199 -4.50 20.41 -7.08
N VAL A 200 -5.65 19.87 -6.66
CA VAL A 200 -6.36 20.27 -5.43
C VAL A 200 -6.14 19.20 -4.34
N PRO A 201 -5.77 19.60 -3.11
CA PRO A 201 -5.54 18.65 -2.01
C PRO A 201 -6.81 17.90 -1.61
N TYR A 202 -6.62 16.72 -1.00
CA TYR A 202 -7.69 15.94 -0.39
C TYR A 202 -7.88 16.43 1.04
N ALA A 203 -9.13 16.44 1.50
CA ALA A 203 -9.43 16.81 2.88
C ALA A 203 -9.13 15.66 3.83
N ASN A 204 -9.66 14.47 3.51
CA ASN A 204 -9.62 13.27 4.35
C ASN A 204 -9.45 12.02 3.49
N ALA A 205 -9.20 10.86 4.11
CA ALA A 205 -9.13 9.57 3.43
C ALA A 205 -10.41 9.22 2.64
N GLY A 206 -11.60 9.47 3.21
CA GLY A 206 -12.87 9.25 2.51
C GLY A 206 -13.08 10.20 1.32
N ASP A 207 -12.66 11.45 1.44
CA ASP A 207 -12.70 12.43 0.34
C ASP A 207 -11.71 12.03 -0.78
N ALA A 208 -10.53 11.53 -0.41
CA ALA A 208 -9.58 10.96 -1.36
C ALA A 208 -10.17 9.75 -2.10
N LEU A 209 -10.80 8.80 -1.39
CA LEU A 209 -11.45 7.64 -1.98
C LEU A 209 -12.50 8.04 -3.02
N ILE A 210 -13.45 8.90 -2.64
CA ILE A 210 -14.54 9.34 -3.52
C ILE A 210 -13.99 10.06 -4.76
N LYS A 211 -13.00 10.95 -4.57
CA LYS A 211 -12.40 11.70 -5.69
C LYS A 211 -11.59 10.80 -6.61
N ILE A 212 -10.82 9.85 -6.08
CA ILE A 212 -10.08 8.87 -6.88
C ILE A 212 -11.06 8.04 -7.72
N MET A 213 -12.11 7.51 -7.10
CA MET A 213 -13.13 6.72 -7.81
C MET A 213 -13.84 7.51 -8.92
N LYS A 214 -14.03 8.82 -8.71
CA LYS A 214 -14.73 9.70 -9.67
C LYS A 214 -13.81 10.22 -10.78
N GLU A 215 -12.56 10.54 -10.47
CA GLU A 215 -11.62 11.18 -11.40
C GLU A 215 -10.81 10.14 -12.21
N GLU A 216 -10.38 9.05 -11.57
CA GLU A 216 -9.59 7.99 -12.21
C GLU A 216 -10.46 6.82 -12.72
N GLY A 217 -11.69 6.70 -12.21
CA GLY A 217 -12.61 5.61 -12.53
C GLY A 217 -13.47 5.80 -13.79
N GLY A 218 -13.66 7.04 -14.23
CA GLY A 218 -14.40 7.31 -15.45
C GLY A 218 -13.63 6.80 -16.67
N LYS A 219 -14.19 5.84 -17.43
CA LYS A 219 -13.72 5.56 -18.79
C LYS A 219 -13.67 6.90 -19.52
N ARG A 220 -12.48 7.36 -19.91
CA ARG A 220 -12.38 8.43 -20.92
C ARG A 220 -13.21 7.93 -22.11
N PRO A 221 -14.23 8.66 -22.59
CA PRO A 221 -14.85 8.29 -23.85
C PRO A 221 -13.71 8.24 -24.86
N LYS A 222 -13.61 7.13 -25.57
CA LYS A 222 -12.59 6.87 -26.58
C LYS A 222 -12.79 7.93 -27.68
N GLY A 223 -12.13 9.08 -27.52
CA GLY A 223 -12.18 10.18 -28.47
C GLY A 223 -11.49 9.75 -29.75
N GLU A 224 -12.31 9.49 -30.77
CA GLU A 224 -12.09 9.87 -32.17
C GLU A 224 -10.70 9.61 -32.73
N ARG A 225 -10.47 8.37 -33.17
CA ARG A 225 -9.68 8.15 -34.39
C ARG A 225 -10.66 7.84 -35.51
N GLY A 226 -10.83 8.78 -36.44
CA GLY A 226 -11.43 8.52 -37.76
C GLY A 226 -12.69 9.32 -38.08
N GLY A 227 -12.46 10.55 -38.55
CA GLY A 227 -13.29 11.35 -39.47
C GLY A 227 -14.81 11.20 -39.56
N ARG A 228 -15.53 12.26 -39.20
CA ARG A 228 -16.56 12.88 -40.06
C ARG A 228 -16.94 14.28 -39.55
N LYS A 229 -17.38 15.12 -40.49
CA LYS A 229 -17.57 16.57 -40.43
C LYS A 229 -18.30 17.04 -39.17
N ARG A 230 -17.82 18.17 -38.61
CA ARG A 230 -18.48 18.96 -37.56
C ARG A 230 -19.87 19.41 -38.03
N GLU A 231 -20.91 18.96 -37.35
CA GLU A 231 -22.15 19.72 -37.19
C GLU A 231 -22.11 20.42 -35.83
N GLU A 232 -22.52 21.69 -35.80
CA GLU A 232 -22.50 22.55 -34.61
C GLU A 232 -23.59 22.13 -33.62
N GLU A 233 -23.24 21.27 -32.66
CA GLU A 233 -24.09 21.01 -31.50
C GLU A 233 -23.95 22.12 -30.43
N THR A 234 -25.08 22.69 -30.04
CA THR A 234 -25.21 23.80 -29.08
C THR A 234 -24.69 23.42 -27.68
N PRO A 235 -23.99 24.32 -26.95
CA PRO A 235 -23.29 24.01 -25.70
C PRO A 235 -24.16 23.49 -24.53
N GLY A 236 -25.49 23.59 -24.62
CA GLY A 236 -26.43 23.11 -23.60
C GLY A 236 -26.58 21.59 -23.53
N GLN A 237 -26.38 20.86 -24.64
CA GLN A 237 -26.73 19.43 -24.73
C GLN A 237 -25.60 18.50 -24.24
N ARG A 238 -24.34 18.95 -24.32
CA ARG A 238 -23.15 18.23 -23.79
C ARG A 238 -23.22 17.99 -22.28
N ARG A 239 -23.94 18.85 -21.54
CA ARG A 239 -24.03 18.78 -20.07
C ARG A 239 -25.00 17.67 -19.59
N LYS A 240 -26.01 17.30 -20.38
CA LYS A 240 -27.05 16.32 -20.01
C LYS A 240 -26.67 14.86 -20.27
N ARG A 241 -25.73 14.58 -21.18
CA ARG A 241 -25.27 13.20 -21.49
C ARG A 241 -24.19 12.64 -20.56
N ARG A 242 -23.70 13.42 -19.58
CA ARG A 242 -22.93 12.87 -18.45
C ARG A 242 -23.90 12.19 -17.48
N GLY A 243 -24.35 10.99 -17.85
CA GLY A 243 -25.12 10.12 -16.98
C GLY A 243 -24.36 9.93 -15.65
N VAL A 244 -25.00 10.35 -14.56
CA VAL A 244 -24.48 10.32 -13.18
C VAL A 244 -24.15 8.89 -12.72
N LEU A 245 -24.58 7.87 -13.47
CA LEU A 245 -24.46 6.45 -13.13
C LEU A 245 -23.37 5.68 -13.91
N GLY A 246 -22.66 6.32 -14.84
CA GLY A 246 -21.59 5.67 -15.64
C GLY A 246 -20.15 5.97 -15.19
N GLY A 247 -19.97 6.78 -14.14
CA GLY A 247 -18.70 7.43 -13.82
C GLY A 247 -17.92 6.86 -12.62
N TRP A 248 -18.42 5.80 -12.00
CA TRP A 248 -17.77 5.19 -10.83
C TRP A 248 -16.86 4.08 -11.34
N GLY A 249 -15.55 4.24 -11.18
CA GLY A 249 -14.61 3.19 -11.54
C GLY A 249 -13.61 2.93 -10.43
N LEU A 250 -13.50 1.66 -10.06
CA LEU A 250 -12.57 1.18 -9.05
C LEU A 250 -11.14 1.03 -9.59
N ARG A 251 -10.95 1.17 -10.92
CA ARG A 251 -9.67 0.89 -11.58
C ARG A 251 -8.50 1.77 -11.08
N GLY A 252 -8.77 3.01 -10.67
CA GLY A 252 -7.73 3.87 -10.09
C GLY A 252 -7.22 3.37 -8.73
N LEU A 253 -8.10 2.71 -7.98
CA LEU A 253 -7.85 2.24 -6.63
C LEU A 253 -7.12 0.88 -6.60
N TYR A 254 -7.32 0.06 -7.63
CA TYR A 254 -6.65 -1.24 -7.81
C TYR A 254 -5.48 -1.19 -8.79
N ARG A 255 -4.78 -0.05 -8.86
CA ARG A 255 -3.64 0.11 -9.75
C ARG A 255 -2.47 -0.74 -9.26
N GLY A 256 -2.15 -1.80 -10.01
CA GLY A 256 -1.11 -2.76 -9.64
C GLY A 256 -1.65 -4.14 -9.23
N PHE A 257 -2.98 -4.29 -9.11
CA PHE A 257 -3.62 -5.56 -8.78
C PHE A 257 -3.18 -6.69 -9.71
N GLY A 258 -3.21 -6.47 -11.03
CA GLY A 258 -2.83 -7.52 -11.99
C GLY A 258 -1.39 -8.02 -11.83
N MET A 259 -0.45 -7.14 -11.45
CA MET A 259 0.94 -7.52 -11.23
C MET A 259 1.12 -8.35 -9.96
N GLN A 260 0.47 -7.95 -8.87
CA GLN A 260 0.52 -8.69 -7.60
C GLN A 260 -0.26 -10.01 -7.67
N PHE A 261 -1.42 -10.00 -8.32
CA PHE A 261 -2.19 -11.22 -8.57
C PHE A 261 -1.40 -12.21 -9.42
N SER A 262 -0.71 -11.75 -10.49
CA SER A 262 0.14 -12.65 -11.27
C SER A 262 1.31 -13.23 -10.48
N ALA A 263 1.86 -12.47 -9.52
CA ALA A 263 2.92 -12.97 -8.64
C ALA A 263 2.39 -14.07 -7.70
N ASN A 264 1.24 -13.84 -7.06
CA ASN A 264 0.60 -14.86 -6.22
C ASN A 264 0.18 -16.09 -7.02
N ALA A 265 -0.32 -15.91 -8.24
CA ALA A 265 -0.64 -17.01 -9.14
C ALA A 265 0.62 -17.80 -9.55
N MET A 266 1.75 -17.12 -9.76
CA MET A 266 3.03 -17.78 -10.05
C MET A 266 3.54 -18.59 -8.87
N LEU A 267 3.43 -18.06 -7.64
CA LEU A 267 3.76 -18.80 -6.42
C LEU A 267 2.87 -20.04 -6.25
N PHE A 268 1.57 -19.90 -6.49
CA PHE A 268 0.65 -21.04 -6.52
C PHE A 268 1.05 -22.09 -7.56
N LEU A 269 1.38 -21.68 -8.79
CA LEU A 269 1.83 -22.60 -9.83
C LEU A 269 3.12 -23.33 -9.43
N PHE A 270 4.05 -22.63 -8.78
CA PHE A 270 5.27 -23.23 -8.27
C PHE A 270 4.98 -24.27 -7.18
N HIS A 271 4.13 -23.95 -6.20
CA HIS A 271 3.70 -24.90 -5.17
C HIS A 271 2.93 -26.08 -5.77
N ALA A 272 2.09 -25.85 -6.77
CA ALA A 272 1.35 -26.91 -7.45
C ALA A 272 2.29 -27.86 -8.23
N ILE A 273 3.32 -27.34 -8.89
CA ILE A 273 4.28 -28.17 -9.64
C ILE A 273 5.15 -28.98 -8.67
N ASN A 274 5.69 -28.36 -7.62
CA ASN A 274 6.56 -29.07 -6.67
C ASN A 274 5.77 -30.07 -5.81
N GLY A 275 4.54 -29.74 -5.42
CA GLY A 275 3.69 -30.67 -4.69
C GLY A 275 3.25 -31.88 -5.53
N ILE A 276 3.28 -31.76 -6.86
CA ILE A 276 3.07 -32.90 -7.77
C ILE A 276 4.32 -33.77 -7.88
N GLU A 277 5.53 -33.20 -7.78
CA GLU A 277 6.79 -33.97 -7.83
C GLU A 277 6.96 -34.88 -6.60
N GLU A 278 6.55 -34.43 -5.40
CA GLU A 278 6.58 -35.27 -4.19
C GLU A 278 5.64 -36.49 -4.29
N ASP A 279 4.47 -36.34 -4.93
CA ASP A 279 3.53 -37.46 -5.16
C ASP A 279 4.06 -38.50 -6.16
N PHE A 280 5.08 -38.17 -6.97
CA PHE A 280 5.68 -39.09 -7.95
C PHE A 280 6.92 -39.82 -7.42
N GLU A 281 7.55 -39.35 -6.34
CA GLU A 281 8.70 -40.04 -5.72
C GLU A 281 8.28 -41.20 -4.80
N ASP A 282 7.00 -41.26 -4.40
CA ASP A 282 6.42 -42.32 -3.58
C ASP A 282 5.91 -43.55 -4.38
N PHE A 283 6.28 -43.69 -5.66
CA PHE A 283 5.92 -44.83 -6.53
C PHE A 283 7.12 -45.65 -7.04
#